data_AF-A0A178ADZ7-F1
#
_entry.id   AF-A0A178ADZ7-F1
#
_cell.length_a   1.000
_cell.length_b   1.000
_cell.length_c   1.000
_cell.angle_alpha   90.00
_cell.angle_beta   90.00
_cell.angle_gamma   90.00
#
_symmetry.space_group_name_H-M   'P 1'
#
loop_
_entity.id
_entity.type
_entity.pdbx_description
1 polymer ?
#
loop_
_entity_poly.entity_id
_entity_poly.type
_entity_poly.pdbx_seq_one_letter_code
_entity_poly.pdbx_strand_id
1 'polypeptide(L)'
;MAVLRSGRPRHGPACLGRTILRFKSHSSKRHFSVHEHLICSKSQLFKQRFQKNRKPMEGECLICHEQLNPQEDDVTFCRGSCGQNIHEACIEQWTRRHSTCPMCREPWRKAGGDAIHLDEELDTDAVQLYADWLYTDRLEFPEEYDCSRHPLIFKAWTVSDVMQDAGFRHALIGHGVRNASNATSTTLSSTPSWKPRRLQ
;
A
#
# COMPACT_ATOMS: atom_id res chain seq x y z
N MET A 1 -18.56 8.07 31.51
CA MET A 1 -18.51 7.42 30.19
C MET A 1 -17.19 7.79 29.52
N ALA A 2 -16.27 6.84 29.41
CA ALA A 2 -14.93 7.09 28.87
C ALA A 2 -14.99 7.17 27.34
N VAL A 3 -14.57 8.31 26.77
CA VAL A 3 -14.35 8.47 25.33
C VAL A 3 -13.09 7.71 24.98
N LEU A 4 -13.23 6.52 24.39
CA LEU A 4 -12.11 5.81 23.77
C LEU A 4 -11.66 6.62 22.56
N ARG A 5 -10.63 7.45 22.75
CA ARG A 5 -9.87 8.01 21.63
C ARG A 5 -9.18 6.83 20.93
N SER A 6 -9.65 6.48 19.74
CA SER A 6 -8.95 5.57 18.83
C SER A 6 -7.61 6.20 18.45
N GLY A 7 -6.57 5.92 19.24
CA GLY A 7 -5.20 6.24 18.87
C GLY A 7 -4.86 5.46 17.62
N ARG A 8 -4.54 6.17 16.53
CA ARG A 8 -3.97 5.52 15.34
C ARG A 8 -2.62 4.90 15.76
N PRO A 9 -2.28 3.68 15.33
CA PRO A 9 -0.99 3.08 15.65
C PRO A 9 0.12 4.04 15.19
N ARG A 10 1.01 4.41 16.12
CA ARG A 10 2.26 5.05 15.73
C ARG A 10 3.07 3.97 15.02
N HIS A 11 3.13 4.04 13.70
CA HIS A 11 4.04 3.19 12.94
C HIS A 11 5.46 3.60 13.35
N GLY A 12 6.13 2.74 14.12
CA GLY A 12 7.57 2.82 14.33
C GLY A 12 8.31 2.66 12.98
N PRO A 13 9.65 2.63 12.98
CA PRO A 13 10.39 2.33 11.74
C PRO A 13 9.84 1.04 11.14
N ALA A 14 9.20 1.12 9.98
CA ALA A 14 8.59 -0.04 9.36
C ALA A 14 9.72 -0.84 8.68
N CYS A 15 10.01 -2.03 9.17
CA CYS A 15 10.84 -2.99 8.43
C CYS A 15 10.04 -3.48 7.20
N LEU A 16 10.16 -2.74 6.09
CA LEU A 16 9.43 -3.02 4.84
C LEU A 16 10.07 -4.13 4.00
N GLY A 17 11.12 -4.77 4.52
CA GLY A 17 11.98 -5.71 3.81
C GLY A 17 12.86 -5.05 2.76
N ARG A 18 13.75 -5.82 2.12
CA ARG A 18 14.72 -5.27 1.13
C ARG A 18 14.26 -5.34 -0.32
N THR A 19 13.19 -6.09 -0.59
CA THR A 19 12.74 -6.32 -1.96
C THR A 19 11.88 -5.16 -2.45
N ILE A 20 12.32 -4.52 -3.54
CA ILE A 20 11.56 -3.49 -4.25
C ILE A 20 10.90 -4.12 -5.47
N LEU A 21 9.58 -3.97 -5.58
CA LEU A 21 8.85 -4.27 -6.80
C LEU A 21 8.81 -3.04 -7.69
N ARG A 22 9.02 -3.28 -8.99
CA ARG A 22 8.86 -2.29 -10.04
C ARG A 22 7.68 -2.66 -10.91
N PHE A 23 6.78 -1.74 -11.17
CA PHE A 23 5.66 -1.99 -12.08
C PHE A 23 5.37 -0.76 -12.95
N LYS A 24 4.72 -0.99 -14.08
CA LYS A 24 4.23 0.06 -14.99
C LYS A 24 2.83 -0.28 -15.51
N SER A 25 2.09 0.77 -15.82
CA SER A 25 0.76 0.73 -16.46
C SER A 25 0.89 0.50 -17.98
N HIS A 26 -0.19 0.03 -18.63
CA HIS A 26 -0.25 -0.40 -20.04
C HIS A 26 0.27 0.64 -21.05
N SER A 27 0.30 1.92 -20.69
CA SER A 27 0.72 3.01 -21.60
C SER A 27 1.72 3.99 -20.97
N SER A 28 2.24 3.68 -19.78
CA SER A 28 3.20 4.56 -19.10
C SER A 28 4.64 4.17 -19.39
N LYS A 29 5.47 5.15 -19.77
CA LYS A 29 6.94 5.01 -19.77
C LYS A 29 7.52 5.05 -18.36
N ARG A 30 6.75 5.48 -17.35
CA ARG A 30 7.21 5.62 -15.97
C ARG A 30 7.04 4.28 -15.23
N HIS A 31 8.07 3.91 -14.50
CA HIS A 31 8.03 2.78 -13.57
C HIS A 31 7.81 3.31 -12.15
N PHE A 32 6.93 2.64 -11.41
CA PHE A 32 6.69 2.87 -10.00
C PHE A 32 7.47 1.83 -9.19
N SER A 33 8.08 2.25 -8.09
CA SER A 33 8.88 1.40 -7.21
C SER A 33 8.31 1.41 -5.80
N VAL A 34 7.92 0.24 -5.29
CA VAL A 34 7.33 0.09 -3.95
C VAL A 34 7.92 -1.16 -3.28
N HIS A 35 8.09 -1.13 -1.97
CA HIS A 35 8.51 -2.32 -1.22
C HIS A 35 7.50 -3.46 -1.40
N GLU A 36 8.00 -4.66 -1.76
CA GLU A 36 7.18 -5.85 -2.02
C GLU A 36 6.27 -6.17 -0.84
N HIS A 37 6.84 -6.15 0.37
CA HIS A 37 6.09 -6.45 1.59
C HIS A 37 4.97 -5.43 1.81
N LEU A 38 5.24 -4.15 1.57
CA LEU A 38 4.27 -3.07 1.76
C LEU A 38 3.07 -3.25 0.83
N ILE A 39 3.32 -3.34 -0.48
CA ILE A 39 2.24 -3.44 -1.45
C ILE A 39 1.48 -4.77 -1.31
N CYS A 40 2.16 -5.90 -1.07
CA CYS A 40 1.48 -7.20 -0.88
C CYS A 40 0.71 -7.30 0.45
N SER A 41 1.01 -6.45 1.44
CA SER A 41 0.26 -6.43 2.70
C SER A 41 -1.12 -5.80 2.57
N LYS A 42 -1.32 -4.93 1.56
CA LYS A 42 -2.56 -4.18 1.34
C LYS A 42 -3.28 -4.56 0.05
N SER A 43 -2.52 -4.80 -1.03
CA SER A 43 -3.03 -5.19 -2.35
C SER A 43 -3.13 -6.71 -2.49
N GLN A 44 -4.34 -7.19 -2.74
CA GLN A 44 -4.57 -8.60 -3.00
C GLN A 44 -4.04 -9.04 -4.37
N LEU A 45 -4.07 -8.16 -5.38
CA LEU A 45 -3.47 -8.42 -6.69
C LEU A 45 -1.98 -8.78 -6.57
N PHE A 46 -1.21 -7.94 -5.89
CA PHE A 46 0.22 -8.15 -5.72
C PHE A 46 0.52 -9.34 -4.80
N LYS A 47 -0.28 -9.54 -3.75
CA LYS A 47 -0.14 -10.71 -2.88
C LYS A 47 -0.28 -12.02 -3.65
N GLN A 48 -1.29 -12.14 -4.52
CA GLN A 48 -1.49 -13.33 -5.34
C GLN A 48 -0.39 -13.55 -6.38
N ARG A 49 0.19 -12.48 -6.92
CA ARG A 49 1.25 -12.57 -7.93
C ARG A 49 2.63 -12.88 -7.34
N PHE A 50 3.00 -12.27 -6.21
CA PHE A 50 4.37 -12.36 -5.67
C PHE A 50 4.49 -13.23 -4.42
N GLN A 51 3.42 -13.37 -3.64
CA GLN A 51 3.43 -14.05 -2.34
C GLN A 51 2.44 -15.21 -2.27
N LYS A 52 2.08 -15.82 -3.42
CA LYS A 52 1.09 -16.90 -3.52
C LYS A 52 1.31 -18.04 -2.54
N ASN A 53 2.55 -18.49 -2.40
CA ASN A 53 2.91 -19.63 -1.56
C ASN A 53 3.44 -19.20 -0.19
N ARG A 54 3.54 -17.89 0.10
CA ARG A 54 4.11 -17.41 1.36
C ARG A 54 3.22 -17.83 2.51
N LYS A 55 3.81 -18.49 3.51
CA LYS A 55 3.09 -18.84 4.74
C LYS A 55 2.79 -17.59 5.59
N PRO A 56 1.78 -17.66 6.49
CA PRO A 56 1.58 -16.63 7.49
C PRO A 56 2.88 -16.29 8.24
N MET A 57 3.05 -15.02 8.61
CA MET A 57 4.23 -14.52 9.31
C MET A 57 4.17 -14.89 10.80
N GLU A 58 4.24 -16.18 11.08
CA GLU A 58 4.12 -16.77 12.41
C GLU A 58 5.27 -17.76 12.66
N GLY A 59 5.66 -17.90 13.93
CA GLY A 59 6.69 -18.84 14.38
C GLY A 59 8.12 -18.31 14.31
N GLU A 60 9.07 -19.24 14.37
CA GLU A 60 10.50 -18.96 14.52
C GLU A 60 11.28 -19.20 13.20
N CYS A 61 12.42 -18.53 13.08
CA CYS A 61 13.35 -18.72 11.99
C CYS A 61 14.07 -20.07 12.12
N LEU A 62 14.01 -20.91 11.08
CA LEU A 62 14.61 -22.26 11.11
C LEU A 62 16.15 -22.32 11.17
N ILE A 63 16.83 -21.17 11.08
CA ILE A 63 18.30 -21.12 11.08
C ILE A 63 18.81 -20.66 12.45
N CYS A 64 18.25 -19.58 13.02
CA CYS A 64 18.67 -19.05 14.31
C CYS A 64 17.76 -19.43 15.48
N HIS A 65 16.56 -19.97 15.20
CA HIS A 65 15.54 -20.30 16.21
C HIS A 65 15.00 -19.09 16.99
N GLU A 66 15.14 -17.88 16.44
CA GLU A 66 14.56 -16.67 17.01
C GLU A 66 13.19 -16.37 16.38
N GLN A 67 12.34 -15.68 17.13
CA GLN A 67 11.00 -15.28 16.70
C GLN A 67 11.07 -14.40 15.44
N LEU A 68 10.24 -14.68 14.43
CA LEU A 68 10.10 -13.81 13.27
C LEU A 68 9.23 -12.60 13.64
N ASN A 69 9.78 -11.39 13.57
CA ASN A 69 9.02 -10.16 13.78
C ASN A 69 9.14 -9.21 12.57
N PRO A 70 8.13 -9.08 11.70
CA PRO A 70 8.19 -8.20 10.53
C PRO A 70 8.18 -6.69 10.88
N GLN A 71 8.01 -6.31 12.15
CA GLN A 71 8.17 -4.92 12.57
C GLN A 71 9.62 -4.57 12.92
N GLU A 72 10.44 -5.57 13.22
CA GLU A 72 11.82 -5.39 13.71
C GLU A 72 12.85 -6.00 12.76
N ASP A 73 12.46 -7.03 12.00
CA ASP A 73 13.36 -7.83 11.17
C ASP A 73 13.02 -7.74 9.67
N ASP A 74 14.07 -7.80 8.85
CA ASP A 74 13.96 -8.13 7.44
C ASP A 74 13.68 -9.63 7.28
N VAL A 75 12.44 -9.96 6.89
CA VAL A 75 12.00 -11.35 6.68
C VAL A 75 11.73 -11.64 5.20
N THR A 76 12.36 -12.69 4.70
CA THR A 76 12.11 -13.24 3.36
C THR A 76 11.47 -14.63 3.45
N PHE A 77 11.21 -15.26 2.32
CA PHE A 77 10.56 -16.57 2.28
C PHE A 77 10.99 -17.41 1.09
N CYS A 78 10.79 -18.72 1.20
CA CYS A 78 11.07 -19.67 0.13
C CYS A 78 10.10 -19.47 -1.04
N ARG A 79 10.58 -18.84 -2.12
CA ARG A 79 9.84 -18.65 -3.39
C ARG A 79 9.84 -19.88 -4.30
N GLY A 80 10.74 -20.83 -4.04
CA GLY A 80 10.90 -22.02 -4.89
C GLY A 80 9.79 -23.05 -4.73
N SER A 81 9.30 -23.25 -3.50
CA SER A 81 8.29 -24.28 -3.21
C SER A 81 7.53 -24.00 -1.91
N CYS A 82 8.17 -24.24 -0.76
CA CYS A 82 7.43 -24.41 0.51
C CYS A 82 6.92 -23.13 1.18
N GLY A 83 7.34 -21.94 0.75
CA GLY A 83 6.81 -20.69 1.30
C GLY A 83 7.26 -20.32 2.72
N GLN A 84 8.19 -21.07 3.31
CA GLN A 84 8.64 -20.86 4.68
C GLN A 84 9.33 -19.50 4.85
N ASN A 85 8.93 -18.74 5.88
CA ASN A 85 9.53 -17.46 6.24
C ASN A 85 10.84 -17.67 7.00
N ILE A 86 11.85 -16.85 6.70
CA ILE A 86 13.21 -16.92 7.24
C ILE A 86 13.77 -15.49 7.29
N HIS A 87 14.52 -15.14 8.33
CA HIS A 87 15.26 -13.88 8.35
C HIS A 87 16.18 -13.75 7.14
N GLU A 88 16.21 -12.57 6.53
CA GLU A 88 16.98 -12.32 5.32
C GLU A 88 18.48 -12.50 5.56
N ALA A 89 18.99 -12.02 6.69
CA ALA A 89 20.39 -12.22 7.08
C ALA A 89 20.75 -13.70 7.26
N CYS A 90 19.87 -14.50 7.86
CA CYS A 90 20.11 -15.92 8.09
C CYS A 90 20.20 -16.70 6.76
N ILE A 91 19.25 -16.47 5.85
CA ILE A 91 19.28 -17.18 4.57
C ILE A 91 20.42 -16.68 3.66
N GLU A 92 20.85 -15.43 3.78
CA GLU A 92 22.03 -14.93 3.07
C GLU A 92 23.29 -15.71 3.51
N GLN A 93 23.47 -15.91 4.81
CA GLN A 93 24.60 -16.71 5.33
C GLN A 93 24.52 -18.17 4.89
N TRP A 94 23.33 -18.77 4.97
CA TRP A 94 23.08 -20.14 4.51
C TRP A 94 23.42 -20.31 3.02
N THR A 95 23.00 -19.35 2.19
CA THR A 95 23.16 -19.44 0.74
C THR A 95 24.60 -19.29 0.24
N ARG A 96 25.53 -18.88 1.11
CA ARG A 96 26.98 -18.90 0.84
C ARG A 96 27.56 -20.32 0.81
N ARG A 97 26.91 -21.28 1.48
CA ARG A 97 27.36 -22.69 1.57
C ARG A 97 26.41 -23.67 0.90
N HIS A 98 25.13 -23.31 0.76
CA HIS A 98 24.08 -24.18 0.21
C HIS A 98 23.25 -23.42 -0.81
N SER A 99 22.86 -24.03 -1.93
CA SER A 99 22.00 -23.39 -2.93
C SER A 99 20.50 -23.66 -2.74
N THR A 100 20.10 -24.21 -1.60
CA THR A 100 18.75 -24.77 -1.37
C THR A 100 18.07 -24.20 -0.13
N CYS A 101 16.75 -24.33 -0.05
CA CYS A 101 15.96 -23.95 1.12
C CYS A 101 16.25 -24.88 2.32
N PRO A 102 16.52 -24.35 3.53
CA PRO A 102 16.73 -25.18 4.72
C PRO A 102 15.54 -26.09 5.07
N MET A 103 14.32 -25.66 4.74
CA MET A 103 13.09 -26.39 5.07
C MET A 103 12.80 -27.51 4.05
N CYS A 104 12.70 -27.17 2.77
CA CYS A 104 12.23 -28.11 1.74
C CYS A 104 13.32 -28.60 0.77
N ARG A 105 14.56 -28.13 0.92
CA ARG A 105 15.73 -28.51 0.11
C ARG A 105 15.63 -28.23 -1.39
N GLU A 106 14.56 -27.59 -1.85
CA GLU A 106 14.44 -27.07 -3.22
C GLU A 106 15.40 -25.89 -3.46
N PRO A 107 15.83 -25.63 -4.72
CA PRO A 107 16.70 -24.51 -5.05
C PRO A 107 16.18 -23.18 -4.53
N TRP A 108 17.04 -22.41 -3.84
CA TRP A 108 16.69 -21.12 -3.28
C TRP A 108 16.58 -20.07 -4.40
N ARG A 109 15.41 -19.45 -4.52
CA ARG A 109 15.14 -18.39 -5.50
C ARG A 109 15.07 -17.05 -4.79
N LYS A 110 15.98 -16.14 -5.15
CA LYS A 110 15.91 -14.74 -4.73
C LYS A 110 14.75 -14.04 -5.45
N ALA A 111 14.21 -12.98 -4.84
CA ALA A 111 13.22 -12.15 -5.51
C ALA A 111 13.86 -11.50 -6.76
N GLY A 112 13.18 -11.59 -7.90
CA GLY A 112 13.60 -10.94 -9.14
C GLY A 112 13.20 -9.47 -9.15
N GLY A 113 14.09 -8.59 -9.58
CA GLY A 113 13.85 -7.14 -9.70
C GLY A 113 13.18 -6.72 -11.01
N ASP A 114 12.52 -7.65 -11.69
CA ASP A 114 11.96 -7.42 -13.01
C ASP A 114 10.72 -6.53 -12.93
N ALA A 115 10.60 -5.62 -13.89
CA ALA A 115 9.46 -4.72 -13.97
C ALA A 115 8.23 -5.46 -14.49
N ILE A 116 7.12 -5.39 -13.75
CA ILE A 116 5.85 -6.00 -14.13
C ILE A 116 5.00 -5.01 -14.93
N HIS A 117 4.29 -5.53 -15.93
CA HIS A 117 3.29 -4.78 -16.68
C HIS A 117 1.90 -5.06 -16.12
N LEU A 118 1.17 -4.01 -15.77
CA LEU A 118 -0.27 -4.09 -15.52
C LEU A 118 -0.98 -3.92 -16.86
N ASP A 119 -1.99 -4.74 -17.12
CA ASP A 119 -2.71 -4.73 -18.39
C ASP A 119 -3.68 -3.55 -18.48
N GLU A 120 -4.04 -2.99 -17.33
CA GLU A 120 -4.95 -1.87 -17.20
C GLU A 120 -4.22 -0.53 -17.39
N GLU A 121 -4.90 0.41 -18.07
CA GLU A 121 -4.45 1.79 -18.18
C GLU A 121 -4.80 2.57 -16.90
N LEU A 122 -3.80 2.72 -16.04
CA LEU A 122 -3.89 3.52 -14.82
C LEU A 122 -3.25 4.90 -15.01
N ASP A 123 -3.93 5.92 -14.50
CA ASP A 123 -3.44 7.30 -14.43
C ASP A 123 -2.22 7.41 -13.50
N THR A 124 -1.17 8.11 -13.95
CA THR A 124 0.10 8.13 -13.23
C THR A 124 0.04 8.85 -11.89
N ASP A 125 -0.80 9.89 -11.78
CA ASP A 125 -0.91 10.67 -10.56
C ASP A 125 -1.77 9.91 -9.55
N ALA A 126 -2.78 9.17 -10.01
CA ALA A 126 -3.55 8.27 -9.17
C ALA A 126 -2.70 7.12 -8.62
N VAL A 127 -1.81 6.56 -9.44
CA VAL A 127 -0.86 5.51 -8.99
C VAL A 127 0.16 6.09 -8.01
N GLN A 128 0.64 7.32 -8.24
CA GLN A 128 1.54 8.00 -7.31
C GLN A 128 0.84 8.25 -5.96
N LEU A 129 -0.39 8.77 -5.97
CA LEU A 129 -1.21 8.96 -4.77
C LEU A 129 -1.38 7.65 -3.99
N TYR A 130 -1.63 6.54 -4.69
CA TYR A 130 -1.71 5.23 -4.06
C TYR A 130 -0.37 4.80 -3.44
N ALA A 131 0.75 5.00 -4.15
CA ALA A 131 2.08 4.70 -3.61
C ALA A 131 2.36 5.53 -2.35
N ASP A 132 2.09 6.84 -2.37
CA ASP A 132 2.28 7.72 -1.21
C ASP A 132 1.38 7.32 -0.05
N TRP A 133 0.12 6.96 -0.32
CA TRP A 133 -0.80 6.44 0.69
C TRP A 133 -0.30 5.13 1.31
N LEU A 134 0.28 4.20 0.52
CA LEU A 134 0.83 2.96 1.07
C LEU A 134 1.89 3.24 2.16
N TYR A 135 2.73 4.26 1.96
CA TYR A 135 3.78 4.62 2.92
C TYR A 135 3.27 5.46 4.10
N THR A 136 2.31 6.35 3.85
CA THR A 136 1.92 7.38 4.82
C THR A 136 0.61 7.10 5.53
N ASP A 137 -0.23 6.21 4.98
CA ASP A 137 -1.64 6.01 5.35
C ASP A 137 -2.46 7.32 5.31
N ARG A 138 -2.01 8.31 4.52
CA ARG A 138 -2.69 9.60 4.34
C ARG A 138 -2.98 9.84 2.87
N LEU A 139 -4.16 10.41 2.62
CA LEU A 139 -4.56 10.89 1.31
C LEU A 139 -4.31 12.39 1.25
N GLU A 140 -3.31 12.78 0.48
CA GLU A 140 -2.95 14.17 0.24
C GLU A 140 -3.18 14.44 -1.25
N PHE A 141 -4.20 15.25 -1.54
CA PHE A 141 -4.49 15.67 -2.91
C PHE A 141 -3.77 17.00 -3.17
N PRO A 142 -3.10 17.19 -4.32
CA PRO A 142 -2.41 18.44 -4.63
C PRO A 142 -3.35 19.65 -4.55
N GLU A 143 -2.92 20.73 -3.91
CA GLU A 143 -3.73 21.92 -3.61
C GLU A 143 -4.16 22.73 -4.85
N GLU A 144 -3.49 22.54 -5.99
CA GLU A 144 -3.71 23.34 -7.21
C GLU A 144 -4.93 22.92 -8.08
N TYR A 145 -5.85 22.11 -7.53
CA TYR A 145 -7.00 21.61 -8.30
C TYR A 145 -8.33 21.77 -7.54
N ASP A 146 -9.23 22.59 -8.11
CA ASP A 146 -10.58 22.89 -7.61
C ASP A 146 -11.44 21.61 -7.48
N CYS A 147 -12.05 21.42 -6.28
CA CYS A 147 -12.95 20.32 -5.92
C CYS A 147 -14.18 20.16 -6.84
N SER A 148 -14.47 21.15 -7.67
CA SER A 148 -15.56 21.13 -8.66
C SER A 148 -15.26 20.24 -9.89
N ARG A 149 -13.99 19.89 -10.16
CA ARG A 149 -13.53 19.29 -11.44
C ARG A 149 -12.44 18.21 -11.31
N HIS A 150 -12.37 17.44 -10.21
CA HIS A 150 -11.24 16.54 -10.01
C HIS A 150 -11.53 15.07 -10.37
N PRO A 151 -11.16 14.57 -11.58
CA PRO A 151 -11.27 13.15 -11.93
C PRO A 151 -10.29 12.27 -11.13
N LEU A 152 -9.34 12.84 -10.38
CA LEU A 152 -8.31 12.05 -9.69
C LEU A 152 -8.89 11.13 -8.63
N ILE A 153 -9.95 11.52 -7.91
CA ILE A 153 -10.57 10.63 -6.93
C ILE A 153 -11.20 9.40 -7.59
N PHE A 154 -11.81 9.58 -8.77
CA PHE A 154 -12.36 8.47 -9.57
C PHE A 154 -11.25 7.63 -10.19
N LYS A 155 -10.16 8.26 -10.67
CA LYS A 155 -8.98 7.55 -11.16
C LYS A 155 -8.29 6.75 -10.04
N ALA A 156 -8.19 7.32 -8.83
CA ALA A 156 -7.68 6.65 -7.64
C ALA A 156 -8.62 5.51 -7.21
N TRP A 157 -9.94 5.66 -7.39
CA TRP A 157 -10.88 4.56 -7.22
C TRP A 157 -10.57 3.40 -8.17
N THR A 158 -10.33 3.68 -9.46
CA THR A 158 -9.91 2.66 -10.43
C THR A 158 -8.62 1.97 -9.99
N VAL A 159 -7.63 2.73 -9.49
CA VAL A 159 -6.41 2.13 -8.90
C VAL A 159 -6.76 1.22 -7.73
N SER A 160 -7.64 1.62 -6.81
CA SER A 160 -8.06 0.79 -5.68
C SER A 160 -8.70 -0.54 -6.11
N ASP A 161 -9.47 -0.52 -7.21
CA ASP A 161 -10.14 -1.68 -7.78
C ASP A 161 -9.15 -2.64 -8.43
N VAL A 162 -8.29 -2.12 -9.31
CA VAL A 162 -7.23 -2.92 -9.97
C VAL A 162 -6.28 -3.51 -8.93
N MET A 163 -5.84 -2.71 -7.95
CA MET A 163 -4.96 -3.16 -6.88
C MET A 163 -5.67 -4.11 -5.89
N GLN A 164 -7.01 -4.18 -5.91
CA GLN A 164 -7.83 -4.92 -4.95
C GLN A 164 -7.46 -4.57 -3.50
N ASP A 165 -7.32 -3.27 -3.23
CA ASP A 165 -6.98 -2.74 -1.91
C ASP A 165 -8.22 -2.10 -1.28
N ALA A 166 -8.85 -2.86 -0.37
CA ALA A 166 -10.01 -2.37 0.35
C ALA A 166 -9.65 -1.20 1.28
N GLY A 167 -8.46 -1.18 1.88
CA GLY A 167 -8.04 -0.10 2.79
C GLY A 167 -7.97 1.24 2.07
N PHE A 168 -7.36 1.25 0.89
CA PHE A 168 -7.29 2.45 0.05
C PHE A 168 -8.68 2.90 -0.39
N ARG A 169 -9.54 1.97 -0.81
CA ARG A 169 -10.93 2.25 -1.17
C ARG A 169 -11.69 2.93 -0.03
N HIS A 170 -11.60 2.40 1.19
CA HIS A 170 -12.24 2.98 2.37
C HIS A 170 -11.67 4.38 2.68
N ALA A 171 -10.36 4.58 2.54
CA ALA A 171 -9.74 5.88 2.72
C ALA A 171 -10.30 6.93 1.74
N LEU A 172 -10.46 6.57 0.46
CA LEU A 172 -11.04 7.43 -0.59
C LEU A 172 -12.49 7.83 -0.27
N ILE A 173 -13.33 6.86 0.12
CA ILE A 173 -14.71 7.12 0.55
C ILE A 173 -14.73 8.07 1.74
N GLY A 174 -13.93 7.77 2.76
CA GLY A 174 -13.84 8.59 3.97
C GLY A 174 -13.40 10.03 3.68
N HIS A 175 -12.50 10.22 2.72
CA HIS A 175 -12.09 11.55 2.26
C HIS A 175 -13.25 12.29 1.55
N GLY A 176 -13.96 11.62 0.64
CA GLY A 176 -15.13 12.20 -0.04
C GLY A 176 -16.23 12.64 0.93
N VAL A 177 -16.57 11.80 1.92
CA VAL A 177 -17.58 12.13 2.93
C VAL A 177 -17.18 13.34 3.78
N ARG A 178 -15.92 13.41 4.24
CA ARG A 178 -15.43 14.56 5.03
C ARG A 178 -15.53 15.87 4.26
N ASN A 179 -15.14 15.86 2.98
CA ASN A 179 -15.17 17.06 2.15
C ASN A 179 -16.59 17.50 1.83
N ALA A 180 -17.52 16.56 1.60
CA ALA A 180 -18.94 16.88 1.42
C ALA A 180 -19.54 17.56 2.66
N SER A 181 -19.28 17.02 3.86
CA SER A 181 -19.73 17.61 5.13
C SER A 181 -19.16 19.02 5.38
N ASN A 182 -17.89 19.25 5.01
CA ASN A 182 -17.26 20.56 5.11
C ASN A 182 -17.88 21.57 4.12
N ALA A 183 -18.21 21.14 2.89
CA ALA A 183 -18.88 21.98 1.90
C ALA A 183 -20.31 22.40 2.33
N THR A 184 -21.06 21.50 2.98
CA THR A 184 -22.37 21.83 3.57
C THR A 184 -22.25 22.81 4.74
N SER A 185 -21.15 22.75 5.50
CA SER A 185 -20.91 23.67 6.63
C SER A 185 -20.53 25.09 6.18
N THR A 186 -19.77 25.22 5.09
CA THR A 186 -19.36 26.52 4.51
C THR A 186 -20.51 27.25 3.80
N THR A 187 -21.49 26.52 3.29
CA THR A 187 -22.69 27.10 2.65
C THR A 187 -23.72 27.62 3.66
N LEU A 188 -23.74 27.09 4.89
CA LEU A 188 -24.61 27.59 5.98
C LEU A 188 -24.12 28.88 6.64
N SER A 189 -22.84 29.25 6.50
CA SER A 189 -22.28 30.50 7.05
C SER A 189 -22.38 31.70 6.10
N SER A 190 -22.94 31.50 4.89
CA SER A 190 -23.13 32.53 3.87
C SER A 190 -24.62 32.73 3.56
N THR A 191 -25.41 33.15 4.55
CA THR A 191 -26.75 33.69 4.30
C THR A 191 -26.63 35.01 3.52
N PRO A 192 -27.21 35.15 2.32
CA PRO A 192 -27.27 36.45 1.65
C PRO A 192 -28.16 37.38 2.49
N SER A 193 -27.61 38.51 2.93
CA SER A 193 -28.37 39.61 3.53
C SER A 193 -29.36 40.15 2.50
N TRP A 194 -30.57 39.59 2.46
CA TRP A 194 -31.67 40.09 1.62
C TRP A 194 -32.15 41.42 2.20
N LYS A 195 -31.67 42.55 1.66
CA LYS A 195 -32.25 43.86 1.97
C LYS A 195 -33.45 44.09 1.04
N PRO A 196 -34.68 44.25 1.56
CA PRO A 196 -35.82 44.56 0.73
C PRO A 196 -35.61 45.93 0.07
N ARG A 197 -35.63 45.95 -1.26
CA ARG A 197 -35.55 47.17 -2.06
C ARG A 197 -36.86 47.94 -1.86
N ARG A 198 -36.79 49.06 -1.15
CA ARG A 198 -37.91 49.98 -0.95
C ARG A 198 -38.18 50.68 -2.28
N LEU A 199 -39.36 50.44 -2.87
CA LEU A 199 -39.85 51.19 -4.03
C LEU A 199 -40.18 52.63 -3.56
N GLN A 200 -39.57 53.61 -4.23
CA GLN A 200 -40.05 54.98 -4.32
C GLN A 200 -40.19 55.31 -5.80
#